data_AF-A0A5M3MMG7-F1
#
_entry.id   AF-A0A5M3MMG7-F1
#
_cell.length_a   1.000
_cell.length_b   1.000
_cell.length_c   1.000
_cell.angle_alpha   90.00
_cell.angle_beta   90.00
_cell.angle_gamma   90.00
#
_symmetry.space_group_name_H-M   'P 1'
#
loop_
_entity.id
_entity.type
_entity.pdbx_description
1 polymer ?
#
loop_
_entity_poly.entity_id
_entity_poly.type
_entity_poly.pdbx_seq_one_letter_code
_entity_poly.pdbx_strand_id
1 'polypeptide(L)'
;MSSIERRRQGLARTSLGICAIGVLAGVLLLGSEWTPDELKKRKQTLEQAPATRWERTKSRLFEMTNYFSEPAWEELLPPPLPAPHQKPYTLLLSLDDLLITSTWDRQYGWRTAKRPGVDYFLAYLSQFYEIVIFTTQQHYTALPVLEKLDPYNFFITYKLFRDATRSINGKTVKDLSYLNRDLSKVILLDTHEEHVSTHPENAIVIPKWTGESRDRGLVAMIPFLESIAIYKSPDVRPILTAYQGKDIPIEYGKKEAAAKERHIEEWKAKGASGLGGGLKMSSLFAPTHEPQAKSSPVPPTYLEQKRTEAQRIYKEEQAYIAANKHEFERLLEEDRQAMAREMSGSLWGMLDGAGGKKPDAASPAPTPAAGATAPAVAGQQAKA
;
A
#
# COMPACT_ATOMS: atom_id res chain seq x y z
N MET A 1 24.63 -36.48 -51.31
CA MET A 1 23.26 -35.90 -51.23
C MET A 1 22.30 -36.82 -51.97
N SER A 2 21.59 -37.68 -51.22
CA SER A 2 20.53 -38.56 -51.71
C SER A 2 19.40 -37.73 -52.36
N SER A 3 18.67 -38.31 -53.32
CA SER A 3 17.55 -37.64 -54.01
C SER A 3 16.50 -37.10 -53.03
N ILE A 4 16.31 -37.82 -51.92
CA ILE A 4 15.42 -37.46 -50.80
C ILE A 4 15.93 -36.20 -50.07
N GLU A 5 17.24 -36.06 -49.89
CA GLU A 5 17.85 -34.89 -49.24
C GLU A 5 17.73 -33.63 -50.11
N ARG A 6 17.91 -33.75 -51.44
CA ARG A 6 17.71 -32.61 -52.36
C ARG A 6 16.25 -32.15 -52.36
N ARG A 7 15.30 -33.09 -52.33
CA ARG A 7 13.85 -32.77 -52.25
C ARG A 7 13.50 -32.09 -50.92
N ARG A 8 14.05 -32.57 -49.80
CA ARG A 8 13.92 -31.94 -48.47
C ARG A 8 14.53 -30.54 -48.43
N GLN A 9 15.71 -30.34 -49.00
CA GLN A 9 16.35 -29.01 -49.08
C GLN A 9 15.57 -28.05 -49.97
N GLY A 10 15.01 -28.52 -51.09
CA GLY A 10 14.13 -27.73 -51.94
C GLY A 10 12.88 -27.29 -51.20
N LEU A 11 12.20 -28.23 -50.53
CA LEU A 11 11.02 -27.95 -49.69
C LEU A 11 11.33 -26.97 -48.55
N ALA A 12 12.46 -27.15 -47.85
CA ALA A 12 12.89 -26.28 -46.76
C ALA A 12 13.18 -24.84 -47.24
N ARG A 13 13.78 -24.69 -48.43
CA ARG A 13 14.03 -23.37 -49.04
C ARG A 13 12.72 -22.71 -49.47
N THR A 14 11.80 -23.47 -50.06
CA THR A 14 10.47 -22.93 -50.43
C THR A 14 9.65 -22.56 -49.20
N SER A 15 9.69 -23.36 -48.13
CA SER A 15 8.98 -23.04 -46.89
C SER A 15 9.58 -21.82 -46.20
N LEU A 16 10.91 -21.69 -46.15
CA LEU A 16 11.57 -20.47 -45.64
C LEU A 16 11.21 -19.24 -46.47
N GLY A 17 11.14 -19.37 -47.80
CA GLY A 17 10.70 -18.29 -48.69
C GLY A 17 9.27 -17.84 -48.42
N ILE A 18 8.34 -18.79 -48.26
CA ILE A 18 6.94 -18.48 -47.91
C ILE A 18 6.86 -17.82 -46.52
N CYS A 19 7.59 -18.34 -45.53
CA CYS A 19 7.65 -17.72 -44.20
C CYS A 19 8.21 -16.29 -44.25
N ALA A 20 9.27 -16.04 -45.04
CA ALA A 20 9.84 -14.72 -45.19
C ALA A 20 8.87 -13.73 -45.85
N ILE A 21 8.11 -14.17 -46.86
CA ILE A 21 7.04 -13.36 -47.49
C ILE A 21 5.95 -13.05 -46.46
N GLY A 22 5.54 -14.03 -45.65
CA GLY A 22 4.57 -13.83 -44.57
C GLY A 22 5.04 -12.82 -43.52
N VAL A 23 6.30 -12.89 -43.10
CA VAL A 23 6.90 -11.92 -42.16
C VAL A 23 6.96 -10.53 -42.77
N LEU A 24 7.37 -10.39 -44.03
CA LEU A 24 7.41 -9.11 -44.73
C LEU A 24 6.00 -8.49 -44.87
N ALA A 25 5.00 -9.29 -45.24
CA ALA A 25 3.62 -8.85 -45.29
C ALA A 25 3.13 -8.40 -43.90
N GLY A 26 3.46 -9.15 -42.84
CA GLY A 26 3.14 -8.79 -41.46
C GLY A 26 3.76 -7.44 -41.03
N VAL A 27 5.04 -7.21 -41.34
CA VAL A 27 5.73 -5.93 -41.05
C VAL A 27 5.09 -4.76 -41.79
N LEU A 28 4.66 -4.96 -43.04
CA LEU A 28 3.97 -3.94 -43.83
C LEU A 28 2.58 -3.62 -43.26
N LEU A 29 1.83 -4.63 -42.82
CA LEU A 29 0.53 -4.46 -42.17
C LEU A 29 0.65 -3.77 -40.81
N LEU A 30 1.69 -4.09 -40.03
CA LEU A 30 2.03 -3.39 -38.78
C LEU A 30 2.37 -1.91 -39.01
N GLY A 31 2.72 -1.51 -40.24
CA GLY A 31 2.97 -0.11 -40.61
C GLY A 31 1.73 0.66 -41.09
N SER A 32 0.53 0.07 -41.03
CA SER A 32 -0.74 0.72 -41.40
C SER A 32 -1.03 1.97 -40.55
N GLU A 33 -1.98 2.80 -40.98
CA GLU A 33 -2.37 4.02 -40.26
C GLU A 33 -2.99 3.68 -38.90
N TRP A 34 -2.91 4.64 -37.98
CA TRP A 34 -3.50 4.50 -36.65
C TRP A 34 -5.01 4.53 -36.77
N THR A 35 -5.66 3.51 -36.22
CA THR A 35 -7.12 3.53 -36.10
C THR A 35 -7.54 4.43 -34.94
N PRO A 36 -8.72 5.08 -35.00
CA PRO A 36 -9.18 5.98 -33.93
C PRO A 36 -9.29 5.27 -32.57
N ASP A 37 -9.57 3.97 -32.56
CA ASP A 37 -9.63 3.16 -31.34
C ASP A 37 -8.24 2.91 -30.72
N GLU A 38 -7.20 2.75 -31.53
CA GLU A 38 -5.81 2.62 -31.08
C GLU A 38 -5.28 3.93 -30.48
N LEU A 39 -5.62 5.06 -31.10
CA LEU A 39 -5.29 6.40 -30.58
C LEU A 39 -5.95 6.67 -29.23
N LYS A 40 -7.22 6.26 -29.07
CA LYS A 40 -7.96 6.41 -27.81
C LYS A 40 -7.33 5.61 -26.67
N LYS A 41 -6.92 4.36 -26.93
CA LYS A 41 -6.22 3.51 -25.94
C LYS A 41 -4.88 4.11 -25.50
N ARG A 42 -4.18 4.78 -26.40
CA ARG A 42 -2.87 5.40 -26.11
C ARG A 42 -2.95 6.78 -25.46
N LYS A 43 -4.16 7.35 -25.31
CA LYS A 43 -4.37 8.73 -24.82
C LYS A 43 -3.51 9.76 -25.59
N GLN A 44 -3.23 9.52 -26.88
CA GLN A 44 -2.44 10.40 -27.75
C GLN A 44 -3.35 11.10 -28.78
N THR A 45 -3.07 12.36 -29.08
CA THR A 45 -3.65 13.06 -30.23
C THR A 45 -2.92 12.70 -31.53
N LEU A 46 -3.61 12.80 -32.67
CA LEU A 46 -3.05 12.51 -34.01
C LEU A 46 -1.75 13.28 -34.30
N GLU A 47 -1.57 14.46 -33.71
CA GLU A 47 -0.37 15.30 -33.87
C GLU A 47 0.86 14.79 -33.10
N GLN A 48 0.67 13.98 -32.05
CA GLN A 48 1.76 13.42 -31.24
C GLN A 48 2.19 12.03 -31.73
N ALA A 49 1.45 11.45 -32.68
CA ALA A 49 1.70 10.11 -33.18
C ALA A 49 2.83 10.10 -34.23
N PRO A 50 3.73 9.10 -34.21
CA PRO A 50 4.82 9.02 -35.17
C PRO A 50 4.27 8.88 -36.60
N ALA A 51 4.67 9.80 -37.48
CA ALA A 51 4.16 9.89 -38.85
C ALA A 51 4.75 8.81 -39.77
N THR A 52 5.99 8.39 -39.51
CA THR A 52 6.74 7.50 -40.39
C THR A 52 6.25 6.06 -40.26
N ARG A 53 6.04 5.35 -41.39
CA ARG A 53 5.62 3.93 -41.41
C ARG A 53 6.50 3.05 -40.52
N TRP A 54 7.81 3.27 -40.54
CA TRP A 54 8.79 2.54 -39.72
C TRP A 54 8.61 2.77 -38.22
N GLU A 55 8.36 4.01 -37.81
CA GLU A 55 8.15 4.36 -36.41
C GLU A 55 6.84 3.75 -35.88
N ARG A 56 5.80 3.66 -36.73
CA ARG A 56 4.55 2.96 -36.42
C ARG A 56 4.76 1.47 -36.21
N THR A 57 5.45 0.82 -37.15
CA THR A 57 5.82 -0.59 -37.04
C THR A 57 6.65 -0.85 -35.78
N LYS A 58 7.66 -0.02 -35.51
CA LYS A 58 8.50 -0.13 -34.31
C LYS A 58 7.69 0.04 -33.02
N SER A 59 6.76 1.00 -33.00
CA SER A 59 5.89 1.24 -31.84
C SER A 59 4.97 0.06 -31.57
N ARG A 60 4.29 -0.48 -32.60
CA ARG A 60 3.41 -1.67 -32.45
C ARG A 60 4.20 -2.93 -32.07
N LEU A 61 5.41 -3.10 -32.59
CA LEU A 61 6.28 -4.22 -32.23
C LEU A 61 6.75 -4.11 -30.77
N PHE A 62 7.05 -2.89 -30.31
CA PHE A 62 7.43 -2.64 -28.92
C PHE A 62 6.23 -2.79 -27.97
N GLU A 63 5.02 -2.41 -28.39
CA GLU A 63 3.79 -2.68 -27.61
C GLU A 63 3.54 -4.16 -27.37
N MET A 64 3.87 -5.01 -28.35
CA MET A 64 3.79 -6.45 -28.17
C MET A 64 4.70 -6.94 -27.04
N THR A 65 5.75 -6.17 -26.71
CA THR A 65 6.61 -6.37 -25.54
C THR A 65 6.17 -5.58 -24.31
N ASN A 66 5.31 -4.55 -24.45
CA ASN A 66 4.79 -3.75 -23.34
C ASN A 66 3.91 -4.54 -22.38
N TYR A 67 3.23 -5.59 -22.87
CA TYR A 67 2.52 -6.53 -21.99
C TYR A 67 3.42 -7.09 -20.87
N PHE A 68 4.74 -7.18 -21.09
CA PHE A 68 5.70 -7.67 -20.10
C PHE A 68 6.34 -6.57 -19.23
N SER A 69 6.10 -5.29 -19.53
CA SER A 69 6.78 -4.15 -18.87
C SER A 69 5.84 -3.10 -18.26
N GLU A 70 4.58 -3.03 -18.71
CA GLU A 70 3.51 -2.24 -18.11
C GLU A 70 2.72 -3.07 -17.10
N PRO A 71 2.16 -2.46 -16.04
CA PRO A 71 1.33 -3.19 -15.08
C PRO A 71 0.04 -3.67 -15.74
N ALA A 72 -0.55 -4.75 -15.22
CA ALA A 72 -1.74 -5.39 -15.81
C ALA A 72 -2.98 -4.47 -15.91
N TRP A 73 -2.97 -3.32 -15.25
CA TRP A 73 -4.08 -2.39 -15.05
C TRP A 73 -3.60 -0.93 -15.09
N GLU A 74 -4.42 -0.04 -15.66
CA GLU A 74 -4.13 1.41 -15.72
C GLU A 74 -4.15 2.08 -14.33
N GLU A 75 -4.99 1.57 -13.42
CA GLU A 75 -5.09 2.05 -12.05
C GLU A 75 -5.00 0.85 -11.11
N LEU A 76 -4.03 0.87 -10.19
CA LEU A 76 -3.77 -0.23 -9.25
C LEU A 76 -4.83 -0.29 -8.15
N LEU A 77 -5.38 0.86 -7.75
CA LEU A 77 -6.38 0.97 -6.69
C LEU A 77 -7.68 1.57 -7.22
N PRO A 78 -8.82 1.15 -6.66
CA PRO A 78 -10.09 1.83 -6.91
C PRO A 78 -10.04 3.28 -6.40
N PRO A 79 -10.96 4.14 -6.86
CA PRO A 79 -11.05 5.51 -6.37
C PRO A 79 -11.20 5.52 -4.84
N PRO A 80 -10.70 6.59 -4.18
CA PRO A 80 -10.81 6.69 -2.72
C PRO A 80 -12.27 6.66 -2.27
N LEU A 81 -12.49 6.10 -1.08
CA LEU A 81 -13.81 6.07 -0.46
C LEU A 81 -14.35 7.49 -0.22
N PRO A 82 -15.67 7.71 -0.29
CA PRO A 82 -16.25 9.00 0.05
C PRO A 82 -16.00 9.35 1.54
N ALA A 83 -15.89 10.65 1.84
CA ALA A 83 -15.88 11.14 3.21
C ALA A 83 -17.17 10.69 3.93
N PRO A 84 -17.13 10.24 5.21
CA PRO A 84 -16.07 10.44 6.21
C PRO A 84 -15.08 9.28 6.37
N HIS A 85 -15.21 8.17 5.63
CA HIS A 85 -14.41 6.97 5.84
C HIS A 85 -13.00 7.04 5.22
N GLN A 86 -12.74 8.06 4.40
CA GLN A 86 -11.46 8.25 3.74
C GLN A 86 -10.35 8.63 4.74
N LYS A 87 -9.23 7.89 4.71
CA LYS A 87 -8.02 8.29 5.42
C LYS A 87 -7.27 9.38 4.64
N PRO A 88 -6.66 10.35 5.32
CA PRO A 88 -6.01 11.49 4.65
C PRO A 88 -4.73 11.12 3.89
N TYR A 89 -4.03 10.06 4.30
CA TYR A 89 -2.75 9.65 3.71
C TYR A 89 -2.77 8.16 3.38
N THR A 90 -1.98 7.77 2.38
CA THR A 90 -1.78 6.37 1.99
C THR A 90 -0.37 5.93 2.34
N LEU A 91 -0.24 4.84 3.10
CA LEU A 91 1.04 4.26 3.49
C LEU A 91 1.22 2.92 2.76
N LEU A 92 2.15 2.90 1.82
CA LEU A 92 2.55 1.70 1.11
C LEU A 92 3.66 0.99 1.88
N LEU A 93 3.48 -0.30 2.14
CA LEU A 93 4.44 -1.11 2.88
C LEU A 93 4.94 -2.27 2.02
N SER A 94 6.25 -2.44 1.91
CA SER A 94 6.82 -3.69 1.42
C SER A 94 6.55 -4.84 2.39
N LEU A 95 6.48 -6.07 1.89
CA LEU A 95 6.29 -7.25 2.74
C LEU A 95 7.64 -7.85 3.15
N ASP A 96 8.46 -8.21 2.15
CA ASP A 96 9.76 -8.85 2.34
C ASP A 96 10.79 -7.93 2.95
N ASP A 97 11.51 -8.48 3.91
CA ASP A 97 12.56 -7.84 4.73
C ASP A 97 12.09 -6.61 5.51
N LEU A 98 10.83 -6.19 5.37
CA LEU A 98 10.21 -5.08 6.08
C LEU A 98 9.33 -5.57 7.23
N LEU A 99 8.28 -6.35 6.92
CA LEU A 99 7.31 -6.86 7.90
C LEU A 99 7.61 -8.31 8.26
N ILE A 100 8.08 -9.08 7.29
CA ILE A 100 8.45 -10.48 7.46
C ILE A 100 9.83 -10.72 6.87
N THR A 101 10.48 -11.79 7.28
CA THR A 101 11.61 -12.35 6.54
C THR A 101 11.36 -13.85 6.37
N SER A 102 11.63 -14.35 5.17
CA SER A 102 11.48 -15.76 4.85
C SER A 102 12.85 -16.39 4.65
N THR A 103 13.17 -17.37 5.47
CA THR A 103 14.42 -18.14 5.38
C THR A 103 14.11 -19.55 4.89
N TRP A 104 15.00 -20.12 4.09
CA TRP A 104 14.88 -21.51 3.65
C TRP A 104 15.86 -22.38 4.44
N ASP A 105 15.34 -23.45 5.03
CA ASP A 105 16.12 -24.50 5.68
C ASP A 105 15.94 -25.82 4.94
N ARG A 106 17.01 -26.61 4.84
CA ARG A 106 16.98 -27.95 4.24
C ARG A 106 16.09 -28.92 5.02
N GLN A 107 16.00 -28.77 6.34
CA GLN A 107 15.22 -29.69 7.20
C GLN A 107 13.73 -29.34 7.24
N TYR A 108 13.40 -28.04 7.31
CA TYR A 108 12.04 -27.56 7.56
C TYR A 108 11.42 -26.82 6.37
N GLY A 109 12.17 -26.63 5.28
CA GLY A 109 11.74 -25.86 4.11
C GLY A 109 11.68 -24.36 4.39
N TRP A 110 10.73 -23.68 3.74
CA TRP A 110 10.50 -22.26 3.92
C TRP A 110 9.91 -21.94 5.28
N ARG A 111 10.54 -21.03 6.02
CA ARG A 111 10.07 -20.52 7.31
C ARG A 111 9.97 -19.01 7.25
N THR A 112 8.82 -18.48 7.62
CA THR A 112 8.59 -17.04 7.67
C THR A 112 8.56 -16.58 9.11
N ALA A 113 9.44 -15.64 9.45
CA ALA A 113 9.45 -14.96 10.74
C ALA A 113 8.72 -13.61 10.62
N LYS A 114 7.97 -13.25 11.66
CA LYS A 114 7.31 -11.95 11.78
C LYS A 114 8.21 -10.96 12.50
N ARG A 115 8.36 -9.75 11.97
CA ARG A 115 9.16 -8.72 12.60
C ARG A 115 8.53 -8.27 13.93
N PRO A 116 9.33 -8.10 15.00
CA PRO A 116 8.80 -7.62 16.27
C PRO A 116 8.05 -6.29 16.12
N GLY A 117 6.83 -6.23 16.66
CA GLY A 117 6.01 -5.02 16.65
C GLY A 117 5.20 -4.77 15.36
N VAL A 118 5.20 -5.68 14.38
CA VAL A 118 4.39 -5.55 13.15
C VAL A 118 2.90 -5.40 13.44
N ASP A 119 2.34 -6.24 14.33
CA ASP A 119 0.90 -6.19 14.63
C ASP A 119 0.51 -4.82 15.21
N TYR A 120 1.33 -4.32 16.13
CA TYR A 120 1.15 -3.00 16.73
C TYR A 120 1.33 -1.87 15.69
N PHE A 121 2.34 -1.98 14.83
CA PHE A 121 2.59 -1.02 13.76
C PHE A 121 1.40 -0.90 12.81
N LEU A 122 0.87 -2.03 12.32
CA LEU A 122 -0.27 -2.06 11.41
C LEU A 122 -1.54 -1.54 12.10
N ALA A 123 -1.84 -2.06 13.29
CA ALA A 123 -3.06 -1.69 14.00
C ALA A 123 -3.06 -0.21 14.41
N TYR A 124 -1.95 0.31 14.95
CA TYR A 124 -1.85 1.71 15.36
C TYR A 124 -1.91 2.68 14.17
N LEU A 125 -1.15 2.41 13.10
CA LEU A 125 -1.11 3.31 11.94
C LEU A 125 -2.36 3.25 11.07
N SER A 126 -3.14 2.16 11.11
CA SER A 126 -4.43 2.05 10.38
C SER A 126 -5.44 3.13 10.81
N GLN A 127 -5.29 3.70 12.00
CA GLN A 127 -6.12 4.82 12.46
C GLN A 127 -5.85 6.08 11.61
N PHE A 128 -4.62 6.29 11.16
CA PHE A 128 -4.15 7.50 10.49
C PHE A 128 -4.02 7.35 8.96
N TYR A 129 -3.63 6.16 8.50
CA TYR A 129 -3.26 5.89 7.11
C TYR A 129 -4.16 4.83 6.48
N GLU A 130 -4.42 4.97 5.18
CA GLU A 130 -4.82 3.87 4.31
C GLU A 130 -3.60 2.98 4.09
N ILE A 131 -3.55 1.82 4.74
CA ILE A 131 -2.40 0.90 4.62
C ILE A 131 -2.61 0.02 3.40
N VAL A 132 -1.63 0.08 2.48
CA VAL A 132 -1.59 -0.75 1.28
C VAL A 132 -0.32 -1.57 1.30
N ILE A 133 -0.44 -2.89 1.28
CA ILE A 133 0.74 -3.75 1.10
C ILE A 133 1.10 -3.74 -0.37
N PHE A 134 2.34 -3.38 -0.69
CA PHE A 134 2.87 -3.45 -2.05
C PHE A 134 4.11 -4.35 -2.06
N THR A 135 3.93 -5.62 -2.43
CA THR A 135 4.99 -6.63 -2.43
C THR A 135 5.43 -7.02 -3.84
N THR A 136 6.69 -7.41 -3.98
CA THR A 136 7.23 -8.06 -5.19
C THR A 136 7.00 -9.57 -5.20
N GLN A 137 6.43 -10.14 -4.13
CA GLN A 137 6.04 -11.54 -4.12
C GLN A 137 4.82 -11.80 -5.01
N GLN A 138 4.73 -13.04 -5.49
CA GLN A 138 3.57 -13.55 -6.18
C GLN A 138 2.37 -13.68 -5.24
N HIS A 139 1.16 -13.50 -5.78
CA HIS A 139 -0.09 -13.57 -5.03
C HIS A 139 -0.21 -14.85 -4.18
N TYR A 140 0.08 -16.01 -4.77
CA TYR A 140 -0.08 -17.31 -4.11
C TYR A 140 0.86 -17.50 -2.89
N THR A 141 2.02 -16.83 -2.86
CA THR A 141 2.97 -16.94 -1.74
C THR A 141 2.65 -15.94 -0.64
N ALA A 142 2.35 -14.69 -1.01
CA ALA A 142 2.18 -13.61 -0.06
C ALA A 142 0.79 -13.58 0.59
N LEU A 143 -0.27 -13.96 -0.13
CA LEU A 143 -1.64 -13.88 0.39
C LEU A 143 -1.82 -14.66 1.70
N PRO A 144 -1.40 -15.94 1.82
CA PRO A 144 -1.55 -16.69 3.07
C PRO A 144 -0.77 -16.08 4.24
N VAL A 145 0.33 -15.37 3.97
CA VAL A 145 1.10 -14.68 5.02
C VAL A 145 0.36 -13.42 5.47
N LEU A 146 -0.19 -12.66 4.53
CA LEU A 146 -0.98 -11.46 4.84
C LEU A 146 -2.27 -11.79 5.60
N GLU A 147 -2.95 -12.88 5.24
CA GLU A 147 -4.13 -13.36 5.99
C GLU A 147 -3.79 -13.78 7.42
N LYS A 148 -2.56 -14.23 7.69
CA LYS A 148 -2.11 -14.51 9.07
C LYS A 148 -1.70 -13.25 9.83
N LEU A 149 -1.23 -12.21 9.14
CA LEU A 149 -0.89 -10.93 9.74
C LEU A 149 -2.13 -10.09 10.07
N ASP A 150 -3.15 -10.13 9.21
CA ASP A 150 -4.42 -9.44 9.41
C ASP A 150 -5.60 -10.40 9.12
N PRO A 151 -5.95 -11.28 10.08
CA PRO A 151 -6.99 -12.31 9.89
C PRO A 151 -8.38 -11.76 9.58
N TYR A 152 -8.67 -10.55 10.04
CA TYR A 152 -9.98 -9.91 9.89
C TYR A 152 -10.00 -8.82 8.82
N ASN A 153 -8.87 -8.57 8.14
CA ASN A 153 -8.70 -7.48 7.18
C ASN A 153 -9.11 -6.10 7.75
N PHE A 154 -8.80 -5.83 9.03
CA PHE A 154 -9.15 -4.57 9.68
C PHE A 154 -8.12 -3.47 9.43
N PHE A 155 -6.87 -3.84 9.20
CA PHE A 155 -5.76 -2.89 9.16
C PHE A 155 -5.28 -2.64 7.73
N ILE A 156 -5.22 -3.69 6.90
CA ILE A 156 -4.74 -3.62 5.53
C ILE A 156 -5.92 -3.39 4.59
N THR A 157 -5.95 -2.24 3.91
CA THR A 157 -7.03 -1.87 2.99
C THR A 157 -6.90 -2.55 1.63
N TYR A 158 -5.69 -2.54 1.04
CA TYR A 158 -5.43 -3.16 -0.26
C TYR A 158 -4.12 -3.94 -0.26
N LYS A 159 -4.06 -4.97 -1.12
CA LYS A 159 -2.92 -5.90 -1.25
C LYS A 159 -2.50 -5.93 -2.73
N LEU A 160 -1.34 -5.37 -3.03
CA LEU A 160 -0.72 -5.34 -4.35
C LEU A 160 0.47 -6.31 -4.37
N PHE A 161 0.51 -7.16 -5.39
CA PHE A 161 1.49 -8.24 -5.55
C PHE A 161 2.42 -7.97 -6.75
N ARG A 162 3.24 -8.96 -7.13
CA ARG A 162 4.19 -8.86 -8.25
C ARG A 162 3.57 -8.34 -9.54
N ASP A 163 2.33 -8.71 -9.84
CA ASP A 163 1.63 -8.31 -11.07
C ASP A 163 1.35 -6.80 -11.15
N ALA A 164 1.38 -6.09 -10.02
CA ALA A 164 1.24 -4.63 -9.95
C ALA A 164 2.58 -3.89 -10.09
N THR A 165 3.72 -4.59 -10.15
CA THR A 165 5.06 -3.97 -10.26
C THR A 165 5.56 -3.98 -11.70
N ARG A 166 6.40 -3.00 -12.05
CA ARG A 166 6.98 -2.86 -13.39
C ARG A 166 8.40 -3.38 -13.45
N SER A 167 8.84 -3.79 -14.64
CA SER A 167 10.24 -4.14 -14.90
C SER A 167 10.86 -3.05 -15.78
N ILE A 168 11.76 -2.25 -15.20
CA ILE A 168 12.50 -1.20 -15.92
C ILE A 168 13.97 -1.62 -15.96
N ASN A 169 14.50 -1.84 -17.17
CA ASN A 169 15.90 -2.28 -17.37
C ASN A 169 16.26 -3.56 -16.58
N GLY A 170 15.32 -4.50 -16.47
CA GLY A 170 15.49 -5.75 -15.73
C GLY A 170 15.43 -5.63 -14.21
N LYS A 171 15.15 -4.43 -13.66
CA LYS A 171 14.91 -4.21 -12.23
C LYS A 171 13.43 -4.06 -11.96
N THR A 172 12.96 -4.62 -10.85
CA THR A 172 11.56 -4.49 -10.42
C THR A 172 11.38 -3.14 -9.74
N VAL A 173 10.37 -2.38 -10.18
CA VAL A 173 10.07 -1.04 -9.69
C VAL A 173 8.60 -0.93 -9.31
N LYS A 174 8.33 -0.24 -8.19
CA LYS A 174 7.00 0.05 -7.66
C LYS A 174 6.62 1.45 -8.12
N ASP A 175 5.97 1.52 -9.28
CA ASP A 175 5.58 2.78 -9.90
C ASP A 175 4.31 3.34 -9.25
N LEU A 176 4.45 4.46 -8.55
CA LEU A 176 3.35 5.11 -7.81
C LEU A 176 2.39 5.88 -8.70
N SER A 177 2.76 6.17 -9.96
CA SER A 177 1.91 6.92 -10.89
C SER A 177 0.61 6.18 -11.21
N TYR A 178 0.60 4.85 -11.09
CA TYR A 178 -0.56 4.00 -11.34
C TYR A 178 -1.44 3.80 -10.09
N LEU A 179 -1.07 4.33 -8.92
CA LEU A 179 -1.77 4.04 -7.66
C LEU A 179 -3.18 4.65 -7.58
N ASN A 180 -3.51 5.63 -8.43
CA ASN A 180 -4.76 6.40 -8.34
C ASN A 180 -4.92 7.11 -6.98
N ARG A 181 -3.84 7.72 -6.49
CA ARG A 181 -3.78 8.51 -5.25
C ARG A 181 -2.95 9.77 -5.49
N ASP A 182 -3.23 10.80 -4.70
CA ASP A 182 -2.45 12.03 -4.72
C ASP A 182 -1.05 11.79 -4.13
N LEU A 183 -0.01 11.88 -4.96
CA LEU A 183 1.39 11.64 -4.56
C LEU A 183 1.86 12.59 -3.45
N SER A 184 1.24 13.75 -3.25
CA SER A 184 1.58 14.62 -2.10
C SER A 184 1.22 13.99 -0.74
N LYS A 185 0.41 12.92 -0.73
CA LYS A 185 -0.11 12.24 0.46
C LYS A 185 0.24 10.74 0.51
N VAL A 186 1.14 10.29 -0.37
CA VAL A 186 1.58 8.88 -0.44
C VAL A 186 2.98 8.75 0.13
N ILE A 187 3.17 7.76 1.01
CA ILE A 187 4.48 7.40 1.58
C ILE A 187 4.72 5.92 1.27
N LEU A 188 5.87 5.59 0.67
CA LEU A 188 6.31 4.22 0.42
C LEU A 188 7.44 3.83 1.38
N LEU A 189 7.20 2.83 2.22
CA LEU A 189 8.22 2.23 3.08
C LEU A 189 8.73 0.94 2.43
N ASP A 190 10.00 0.93 2.06
CA ASP A 190 10.65 -0.22 1.41
C ASP A 190 12.03 -0.49 2.01
N THR A 191 12.63 -1.61 1.62
CA THR A 191 13.97 -2.05 2.04
C THR A 191 14.96 -2.13 0.88
N HIS A 192 14.46 -2.00 -0.34
CA HIS A 192 15.21 -2.14 -1.58
C HIS A 192 15.14 -0.83 -2.37
N GLU A 193 16.29 -0.24 -2.68
CA GLU A 193 16.39 1.04 -3.38
C GLU A 193 15.88 0.96 -4.83
N GLU A 194 16.00 -0.23 -5.45
CA GLU A 194 15.51 -0.47 -6.80
C GLU A 194 13.99 -0.31 -6.92
N HIS A 195 13.24 -0.70 -5.89
CA HIS A 195 11.77 -0.61 -5.89
C HIS A 195 11.29 0.83 -5.94
N VAL A 196 12.05 1.76 -5.36
CA VAL A 196 11.66 3.17 -5.18
C VAL A 196 12.20 4.09 -6.27
N SER A 197 12.98 3.54 -7.21
CA SER A 197 13.71 4.29 -8.24
C SER A 197 12.88 5.28 -9.09
N THR A 198 11.57 5.04 -9.26
CA THR A 198 10.68 5.98 -9.97
C THR A 198 10.26 7.20 -9.16
N HIS A 199 10.12 7.06 -7.84
CA HIS A 199 9.55 8.09 -6.95
C HIS A 199 10.34 8.16 -5.63
N PRO A 200 11.65 8.45 -5.67
CA PRO A 200 12.49 8.47 -4.47
C PRO A 200 12.04 9.49 -3.42
N GLU A 201 11.40 10.59 -3.82
CA GLU A 201 10.89 11.65 -2.95
C GLU A 201 9.68 11.23 -2.10
N ASN A 202 8.99 10.16 -2.50
CA ASN A 202 7.86 9.58 -1.78
C ASN A 202 8.26 8.37 -0.92
N ALA A 203 9.53 7.97 -0.97
CA ALA A 203 9.98 6.72 -0.41
C ALA A 203 10.91 6.89 0.78
N ILE A 204 10.77 5.97 1.73
CA ILE A 204 11.66 5.77 2.86
C ILE A 204 12.26 4.38 2.70
N VAL A 205 13.56 4.32 2.47
CA VAL A 205 14.30 3.06 2.43
C VAL A 205 14.87 2.80 3.82
N ILE A 206 14.45 1.69 4.45
CA ILE A 206 14.97 1.28 5.75
C ILE A 206 15.84 0.01 5.62
N PRO A 207 16.73 -0.25 6.60
CA PRO A 207 17.53 -1.46 6.59
C PRO A 207 16.67 -2.72 6.57
N LYS A 208 17.10 -3.72 5.79
CA LYS A 208 16.51 -5.06 5.74
C LYS A 208 16.55 -5.70 7.11
N TRP A 209 15.44 -6.30 7.52
CA TRP A 209 15.37 -7.07 8.75
C TRP A 209 15.78 -8.53 8.51
N THR A 210 16.80 -8.97 9.24
CA THR A 210 17.44 -10.29 9.09
C THR A 210 16.85 -11.38 10.01
N GLY A 211 15.77 -11.09 10.74
CA GLY A 211 15.14 -12.04 11.66
C GLY A 211 15.44 -11.83 13.14
N GLU A 212 16.20 -10.78 13.50
CA GLU A 212 16.56 -10.49 14.88
C GLU A 212 15.34 -10.13 15.76
N SER A 213 15.17 -10.83 16.88
CA SER A 213 14.01 -10.63 17.77
C SER A 213 14.06 -9.35 18.61
N ARG A 214 15.25 -8.73 18.74
CA ARG A 214 15.43 -7.46 19.47
C ARG A 214 15.30 -6.23 18.57
N ASP A 215 14.99 -6.42 17.29
CA ASP A 215 14.78 -5.31 16.38
C ASP A 215 13.66 -4.40 16.89
N ARG A 216 13.92 -3.09 16.85
CA ARG A 216 12.95 -2.05 17.18
C ARG A 216 12.78 -1.05 16.03
N GLY A 217 13.41 -1.29 14.88
CA GLY A 217 13.43 -0.34 13.78
C GLY A 217 12.03 0.03 13.28
N LEU A 218 11.15 -0.96 13.14
CA LEU A 218 9.77 -0.73 12.67
C LEU A 218 8.95 0.10 13.66
N VAL A 219 9.03 -0.23 14.96
CA VAL A 219 8.31 0.50 16.02
C VAL A 219 8.86 1.92 16.18
N ALA A 220 10.17 2.10 16.02
CA ALA A 220 10.83 3.40 16.12
C ALA A 220 10.43 4.38 14.99
N MET A 221 9.86 3.88 13.89
CA MET A 221 9.32 4.71 12.80
C MET A 221 7.93 5.28 13.11
N ILE A 222 7.18 4.69 14.05
CA ILE A 222 5.80 5.10 14.36
C ILE A 222 5.70 6.58 14.75
N PRO A 223 6.53 7.11 15.68
CA PRO A 223 6.45 8.51 16.09
C PRO A 223 6.61 9.50 14.92
N PHE A 224 7.47 9.17 13.96
CA PHE A 224 7.70 9.97 12.77
C PHE A 224 6.47 9.98 11.85
N LEU A 225 5.97 8.79 11.46
CA LEU A 225 4.80 8.66 10.60
C LEU A 225 3.56 9.29 11.25
N GLU A 226 3.32 8.98 12.51
CA GLU A 226 2.21 9.57 13.27
C GLU A 226 2.25 11.11 13.27
N SER A 227 3.43 11.71 13.41
CA SER A 227 3.54 13.17 13.42
C SER A 227 3.11 13.82 12.10
N ILE A 228 3.41 13.18 10.96
CA ILE A 228 3.00 13.66 9.64
C ILE A 228 1.47 13.70 9.56
N ALA A 229 0.82 12.62 10.04
CA ALA A 229 -0.64 12.54 10.08
C ALA A 229 -1.28 13.53 11.05
N ILE A 230 -0.70 13.73 12.24
CA ILE A 230 -1.23 14.65 13.26
C ILE A 230 -1.11 16.11 12.85
N TYR A 231 0.02 16.51 12.25
CA TYR A 231 0.23 17.88 11.77
C TYR A 231 -0.48 18.17 10.46
N LYS A 232 -1.01 17.15 9.78
CA LYS A 232 -1.75 17.27 8.51
C LYS A 232 -1.00 18.07 7.45
N SER A 233 0.26 17.70 7.20
CA SER A 233 1.07 18.35 6.16
C SER A 233 0.40 18.25 4.78
N PRO A 234 0.28 19.35 4.01
CA PRO A 234 -0.32 19.31 2.68
C PRO A 234 0.50 18.48 1.68
N ASP A 235 1.83 18.42 1.85
CA ASP A 235 2.74 17.61 1.05
C ASP A 235 3.76 16.90 1.95
N VAL A 236 3.92 15.59 1.76
CA VAL A 236 4.87 14.77 2.52
C VAL A 236 6.29 14.81 1.94
N ARG A 237 6.44 15.05 0.63
CA ARG A 237 7.74 14.91 -0.08
C ARG A 237 8.85 15.80 0.50
N PRO A 238 8.63 17.10 0.79
CA PRO A 238 9.67 17.94 1.38
C PRO A 238 10.10 17.46 2.77
N ILE A 239 9.17 16.87 3.53
CA ILE A 239 9.47 16.29 4.84
C ILE A 239 10.38 15.08 4.64
N LEU A 240 10.02 14.16 3.75
CA LEU A 240 10.78 12.94 3.48
C LEU A 240 12.20 13.26 2.98
N THR A 241 12.34 14.17 2.01
CA THR A 241 13.64 14.61 1.48
C THR A 241 14.56 15.17 2.57
N ALA A 242 14.01 15.87 3.58
CA ALA A 242 14.82 16.43 4.67
C ALA A 242 15.47 15.36 5.58
N TYR A 243 14.91 14.15 5.61
CA TYR A 243 15.43 13.01 6.36
C TYR A 243 16.10 11.94 5.48
N GLN A 244 16.20 12.16 4.16
CA GLN A 244 16.85 11.21 3.26
C GLN A 244 18.33 11.03 3.63
N GLY A 245 18.79 9.77 3.68
CA GLY A 245 20.15 9.41 4.07
C GLY A 245 20.47 9.55 5.56
N LYS A 246 19.47 9.84 6.42
CA LYS A 246 19.62 9.91 7.88
C LYS A 246 18.86 8.79 8.56
N ASP A 247 19.26 8.47 9.78
CA ASP A 247 18.47 7.61 10.68
C ASP A 247 17.24 8.39 11.17
N ILE A 248 16.09 8.13 10.53
CA ILE A 248 14.85 8.88 10.75
C ILE A 248 14.40 8.81 12.21
N PRO A 249 14.30 7.62 12.86
CA PRO A 249 13.91 7.55 14.27
C PRO A 249 14.78 8.39 15.20
N ILE A 250 16.11 8.34 15.05
CA ILE A 250 17.03 9.05 15.94
C ILE A 250 16.94 10.56 15.72
N GLU A 251 17.00 11.02 14.47
CA GLU A 251 16.97 12.45 14.15
C GLU A 251 15.61 13.08 14.47
N TYR A 252 14.52 12.35 14.24
CA TYR A 252 13.19 12.78 14.63
C TYR A 252 13.07 12.87 16.16
N GLY A 253 13.58 11.88 16.90
CA GLY A 253 13.58 11.90 18.37
C GLY A 253 14.31 13.11 18.95
N LYS A 254 15.47 13.50 18.37
CA LYS A 254 16.19 14.74 18.76
C LYS A 254 15.37 16.00 18.50
N LYS A 255 14.72 16.09 17.32
CA LYS A 255 13.87 17.24 16.97
C LYS A 255 12.65 17.34 17.88
N GLU A 256 12.04 16.21 18.22
CA GLU A 256 10.91 16.16 19.14
C GLU A 256 11.31 16.60 20.55
N ALA A 257 12.45 16.12 21.07
CA ALA A 257 12.98 16.54 22.36
C ALA A 257 13.26 18.05 22.40
N ALA A 258 13.89 18.61 21.36
CA ALA A 258 14.14 20.04 21.26
C ALA A 258 12.85 20.87 21.18
N ALA A 259 11.82 20.38 20.46
CA ALA A 259 10.52 21.04 20.40
C ALA A 259 9.81 21.02 21.77
N LYS A 260 9.94 19.92 22.51
CA LYS A 260 9.40 19.79 23.87
C LYS A 260 10.12 20.72 24.85
N GLU A 261 11.44 20.83 24.77
CA GLU A 261 12.22 21.76 25.59
C GLU A 261 11.80 23.21 25.36
N ARG A 262 11.66 23.63 24.09
CA ARG A 262 11.15 24.97 23.74
C ARG A 262 9.76 25.23 24.30
N HIS A 263 8.86 24.24 24.20
CA HIS A 263 7.52 24.34 24.77
C HIS A 263 7.55 24.51 26.31
N ILE A 264 8.44 23.78 26.99
CA ILE A 264 8.65 23.92 28.44
C ILE A 264 9.20 25.31 28.79
N GLU A 265 10.17 25.81 28.02
CA GLU A 265 10.75 27.14 28.22
C GLU A 265 9.72 28.25 28.01
N GLU A 266 8.95 28.20 26.93
CA GLU A 266 7.85 29.13 26.67
C GLU A 266 6.80 29.10 27.77
N TRP A 267 6.44 27.91 28.26
CA TRP A 267 5.51 27.76 29.37
C TRP A 267 6.07 28.33 30.67
N LYS A 268 7.35 28.08 30.99
CA LYS A 268 8.03 28.66 32.15
C LYS A 268 8.14 30.18 32.05
N ALA A 269 8.45 30.72 30.88
CA ALA A 269 8.51 32.16 30.63
C ALA A 269 7.13 32.81 30.80
N LYS A 270 6.07 32.19 30.27
CA LYS A 270 4.68 32.64 30.45
C LYS A 270 4.23 32.54 31.92
N GLY A 271 4.67 31.48 32.63
CA GLY A 271 4.43 31.29 34.06
C GLY A 271 5.16 32.32 34.93
N ALA A 272 6.37 32.74 34.52
CA ALA A 272 7.13 33.80 35.18
C ALA A 272 6.52 35.20 34.93
N SER A 273 5.86 35.43 33.78
CA SER A 273 5.12 36.68 33.50
C SER A 273 3.71 36.74 34.12
N GLY A 274 3.21 35.63 34.68
CA GLY A 274 1.85 35.51 35.21
C GLY A 274 1.72 35.61 36.73
N LEU A 275 2.78 36.01 37.44
CA LEU A 275 2.78 36.14 38.91
C LEU A 275 2.20 37.49 39.36
N GLY A 276 0.99 37.80 38.90
CA GLY A 276 0.21 38.98 39.27
C GLY A 276 -1.26 38.63 39.45
N GLY A 277 -1.61 38.04 40.60
CA GLY A 277 -3.00 37.97 41.09
C GLY A 277 -3.75 36.67 40.79
N GLY A 278 -3.90 35.81 41.80
CA GLY A 278 -4.88 34.72 41.77
C GLY A 278 -4.49 33.50 42.59
N LEU A 279 -4.73 33.56 43.90
CA LEU A 279 -4.62 32.44 44.84
C LEU A 279 -5.47 31.24 44.38
N LYS A 280 -4.84 30.10 44.06
CA LYS A 280 -5.55 28.85 43.71
C LYS A 280 -5.93 28.08 44.98
N MET A 281 -7.11 28.38 45.52
CA MET A 281 -7.76 27.71 46.67
C MET A 281 -8.48 26.39 46.30
N SER A 282 -8.05 25.67 45.26
CA SER A 282 -8.71 24.42 44.82
C SER A 282 -8.04 23.13 45.32
N SER A 283 -6.94 23.21 46.08
CA SER A 283 -6.17 22.04 46.51
C SER A 283 -6.56 21.47 47.88
N LEU A 284 -7.68 21.90 48.48
CA LEU A 284 -8.04 21.57 49.87
C LEU A 284 -9.27 20.65 50.03
N PHE A 285 -9.91 20.20 48.95
CA PHE A 285 -11.16 19.39 49.02
C PHE A 285 -11.22 18.18 48.07
N ALA A 286 -10.10 17.61 47.62
CA ALA A 286 -10.11 16.36 46.84
C ALA A 286 -9.89 15.14 47.75
N PRO A 287 -10.81 14.15 47.78
CA PRO A 287 -10.64 12.95 48.58
C PRO A 287 -9.56 12.05 47.98
N THR A 288 -8.70 11.52 48.85
CA THR A 288 -7.59 10.61 48.54
C THR A 288 -8.14 9.24 48.17
N HIS A 289 -7.94 8.77 46.94
CA HIS A 289 -7.63 7.37 46.59
C HIS A 289 -7.37 7.25 45.08
N GLU A 290 -6.09 7.29 44.67
CA GLU A 290 -5.49 6.51 43.56
C GLU A 290 -4.01 6.92 43.41
N PRO A 291 -3.08 6.00 43.13
CA PRO A 291 -1.68 6.34 42.88
C PRO A 291 -1.56 6.97 41.49
N GLN A 292 -1.82 8.28 41.39
CA GLN A 292 -1.59 9.03 40.16
C GLN A 292 -0.10 8.98 39.82
N ALA A 293 0.18 8.40 38.65
CA ALA A 293 1.44 8.55 37.95
C ALA A 293 1.87 10.03 38.01
N LYS A 294 3.13 10.27 38.38
CA LYS A 294 3.73 11.60 38.57
C LYS A 294 3.36 12.53 37.40
N SER A 295 2.30 13.31 37.56
CA SER A 295 1.87 14.30 36.58
C SER A 295 2.89 15.42 36.63
N SER A 296 3.75 15.48 35.62
CA SER A 296 4.63 16.63 35.42
C SER A 296 3.80 17.92 35.42
N PRO A 297 4.25 19.00 36.07
CA PRO A 297 3.49 20.24 36.16
C PRO A 297 3.36 21.01 34.84
N VAL A 298 4.03 20.55 33.78
CA VAL A 298 4.00 21.15 32.43
C VAL A 298 2.81 20.58 31.64
N PRO A 299 1.99 21.41 30.97
CA PRO A 299 0.93 20.92 30.10
C PRO A 299 1.52 20.08 28.95
N PRO A 300 0.88 18.97 28.57
CA PRO A 300 1.35 18.13 27.46
C PRO A 300 1.32 18.91 26.14
N THR A 301 2.31 18.69 25.28
CA THR A 301 2.36 19.29 23.94
C THR A 301 1.19 18.78 23.08
N TYR A 302 0.75 19.54 22.07
CA TYR A 302 -0.32 19.13 21.15
C TYR A 302 -0.12 17.72 20.59
N LEU A 303 1.12 17.38 20.20
CA LEU A 303 1.48 16.04 19.72
C LEU A 303 1.28 14.95 20.79
N GLU A 304 1.64 15.23 22.05
CA GLU A 304 1.48 14.29 23.17
C GLU A 304 0.01 14.06 23.53
N GLN A 305 -0.81 15.12 23.47
CA GLN A 305 -2.26 15.02 23.69
C GLN A 305 -2.90 14.12 22.63
N LYS A 306 -2.56 14.35 21.35
CA LYS A 306 -3.07 13.55 20.22
C LYS A 306 -2.59 12.11 20.25
N ARG A 307 -1.33 11.86 20.63
CA ARG A 307 -0.81 10.51 20.90
C ARG A 307 -1.59 9.81 21.98
N THR A 308 -1.86 10.49 23.10
CA THR A 308 -2.60 9.89 24.22
C THR A 308 -4.02 9.52 23.81
N GLU A 309 -4.68 10.36 23.02
CA GLU A 309 -5.99 10.08 22.43
C GLU A 309 -5.94 8.85 21.51
N ALA A 310 -4.99 8.79 20.57
CA ALA A 310 -4.82 7.67 19.65
C ALA A 310 -4.48 6.35 20.38
N GLN A 311 -3.64 6.41 21.42
CA GLN A 311 -3.33 5.26 22.27
C GLN A 311 -4.55 4.75 23.03
N ARG A 312 -5.44 5.66 23.47
CA ARG A 312 -6.69 5.28 24.11
C ARG A 312 -7.61 4.57 23.12
N ILE A 313 -7.79 5.15 21.92
CA ILE A 313 -8.59 4.55 20.85
C ILE A 313 -8.06 3.16 20.48
N TYR A 314 -6.74 3.03 20.30
CA TYR A 314 -6.09 1.74 20.03
C TYR A 314 -6.43 0.69 21.10
N LYS A 315 -6.32 1.04 22.38
CA LYS A 315 -6.62 0.11 23.49
C LYS A 315 -8.10 -0.28 23.53
N GLU A 316 -8.99 0.67 23.29
CA GLU A 316 -10.44 0.44 23.20
C GLU A 316 -10.77 -0.51 22.04
N GLU A 317 -10.19 -0.29 20.85
CA GLU A 317 -10.35 -1.17 19.68
C GLU A 317 -9.81 -2.58 19.94
N GLN A 318 -8.62 -2.72 20.54
CA GLN A 318 -8.07 -4.04 20.87
C GLN A 318 -8.93 -4.77 21.90
N ALA A 319 -9.43 -4.07 22.93
CA ALA A 319 -10.35 -4.65 23.90
C ALA A 319 -11.66 -5.10 23.26
N TYR A 320 -12.19 -4.31 22.32
CA TYR A 320 -13.38 -4.65 21.55
C TYR A 320 -13.17 -5.87 20.65
N ILE A 321 -12.03 -5.94 19.94
CA ILE A 321 -11.67 -7.09 19.10
C ILE A 321 -11.53 -8.36 19.96
N ALA A 322 -10.88 -8.25 21.12
CA ALA A 322 -10.71 -9.37 22.03
C ALA A 322 -12.05 -9.86 22.62
N ALA A 323 -12.94 -8.94 22.99
CA ALA A 323 -14.25 -9.28 23.56
C ALA A 323 -15.18 -9.96 22.54
N ASN A 324 -15.11 -9.56 21.26
CA ASN A 324 -16.02 -10.03 20.21
C ASN A 324 -15.37 -11.03 19.25
N LYS A 325 -14.21 -11.61 19.61
CA LYS A 325 -13.43 -12.50 18.76
C LYS A 325 -14.26 -13.64 18.14
N HIS A 326 -15.11 -14.28 18.94
CA HIS A 326 -15.95 -15.40 18.51
C HIS A 326 -16.97 -15.00 17.44
N GLU A 327 -17.53 -13.79 17.54
CA GLU A 327 -18.47 -13.25 16.55
C GLU A 327 -17.77 -12.95 15.23
N PHE A 328 -16.55 -12.39 15.28
CA PHE A 328 -15.76 -12.15 14.07
C PHE A 328 -15.36 -13.44 13.36
N GLU A 329 -14.96 -14.48 14.11
CA GLU A 329 -14.64 -15.79 13.54
C GLU A 329 -15.87 -16.41 12.86
N ARG A 330 -17.05 -16.33 13.50
CA ARG A 330 -18.32 -16.79 12.92
C ARG A 330 -18.66 -16.08 11.62
N LEU A 331 -18.62 -14.74 11.62
CA LEU A 331 -18.90 -13.93 10.43
C LEU A 331 -17.91 -14.24 9.30
N LEU A 332 -16.63 -14.38 9.61
CA LEU A 332 -15.60 -14.69 8.61
C LEU A 332 -15.82 -16.07 7.98
N GLU A 333 -16.27 -17.06 8.76
CA GLU A 333 -16.57 -18.39 8.25
C GLU A 333 -17.84 -18.41 7.39
N GLU A 334 -18.87 -17.66 7.78
CA GLU A 334 -20.07 -17.44 6.96
C GLU A 334 -19.72 -16.80 5.61
N ASP A 335 -18.86 -15.78 5.62
CA ASP A 335 -18.42 -15.06 4.41
C ASP A 335 -17.56 -15.95 3.49
N ARG A 336 -16.67 -16.75 4.07
CA ARG A 336 -15.91 -17.78 3.32
C ARG A 336 -16.83 -18.82 2.68
N GLN A 337 -17.86 -19.27 3.39
CA GLN A 337 -18.84 -20.21 2.84
C GLN A 337 -19.71 -19.57 1.77
N ALA A 338 -20.05 -18.29 1.89
CA ALA A 338 -20.76 -17.54 0.86
C ALA A 338 -19.89 -17.42 -0.40
N MET A 339 -18.64 -16.98 -0.27
CA MET A 339 -17.70 -16.88 -1.38
C MET A 339 -17.43 -18.24 -2.03
N ALA A 340 -17.27 -19.31 -1.25
CA ALA A 340 -17.10 -20.67 -1.79
C ALA A 340 -18.34 -21.13 -2.58
N ARG A 341 -19.55 -20.81 -2.10
CA ARG A 341 -20.80 -21.09 -2.82
C ARG A 341 -20.87 -20.31 -4.13
N GLU A 342 -20.56 -19.02 -4.13
CA GLU A 342 -20.53 -18.20 -5.36
C GLU A 342 -19.49 -18.71 -6.37
N MET A 343 -18.28 -19.03 -5.92
CA MET A 343 -17.23 -19.58 -6.76
C MET A 343 -17.61 -20.95 -7.33
N SER A 344 -18.24 -21.81 -6.53
CA SER A 344 -18.75 -23.11 -7.00
C SER A 344 -19.87 -22.95 -8.02
N GLY A 345 -20.82 -22.03 -7.78
CA GLY A 345 -21.92 -21.73 -8.71
C GLY A 345 -21.43 -21.08 -10.00
N SER A 346 -20.41 -20.22 -9.93
CA SER A 346 -19.74 -19.61 -11.08
C SER A 346 -18.95 -20.63 -11.90
N LEU A 347 -18.28 -21.59 -11.25
CA LEU A 347 -17.61 -22.73 -11.91
C LEU A 347 -18.61 -23.63 -12.64
N TRP A 348 -19.74 -23.96 -12.01
CA TRP A 348 -20.82 -24.73 -12.67
C TRP A 348 -21.46 -23.94 -13.82
N GLY A 349 -21.69 -22.64 -13.64
CA GLY A 349 -22.19 -21.75 -14.70
C GLY A 349 -21.22 -21.57 -15.87
N MET A 350 -19.90 -21.61 -15.62
CA MET A 350 -18.87 -21.58 -16.66
C MET A 350 -18.74 -22.93 -17.38
N LEU A 351 -18.95 -24.05 -16.69
CA LEU A 351 -18.99 -25.40 -17.26
C LEU A 351 -20.24 -25.65 -18.11
N ASP A 352 -21.42 -25.18 -17.68
CA ASP A 352 -22.65 -25.21 -18.49
C ASP A 352 -22.63 -24.15 -19.61
N GLY A 353 -21.87 -23.06 -19.43
CA GLY A 353 -21.68 -21.99 -20.40
C GLY A 353 -20.81 -22.34 -21.61
N ALA A 354 -20.22 -23.54 -21.65
CA ALA A 354 -19.56 -24.08 -22.85
C ALA A 354 -20.54 -24.39 -24.00
N GLY A 355 -21.84 -24.12 -23.81
CA GLY A 355 -22.88 -24.05 -24.83
C GLY A 355 -23.24 -22.61 -25.23
N GLY A 356 -22.27 -21.86 -25.79
CA GLY A 356 -22.50 -20.74 -26.71
C GLY A 356 -23.40 -19.57 -26.25
N LYS A 357 -22.80 -18.56 -25.62
CA LYS A 357 -23.17 -17.15 -25.85
C LYS A 357 -22.02 -16.22 -25.42
N LYS A 358 -21.69 -15.24 -26.27
CA LYS A 358 -20.73 -14.17 -25.96
C LYS A 358 -21.24 -13.36 -24.75
N PRO A 359 -20.37 -12.95 -23.81
CA PRO A 359 -20.76 -12.03 -22.76
C PRO A 359 -20.87 -10.61 -23.32
N ASP A 360 -22.04 -10.00 -23.15
CA ASP A 360 -22.28 -8.59 -23.48
C ASP A 360 -21.53 -7.67 -22.51
N ALA A 361 -20.94 -6.63 -23.08
CA ALA A 361 -20.25 -5.57 -22.37
C ALA A 361 -21.27 -4.68 -21.63
N ALA A 362 -21.60 -5.01 -20.39
CA ALA A 362 -22.02 -4.10 -19.32
C ALA A 362 -22.47 -4.92 -18.11
N SER A 363 -21.58 -5.09 -17.13
CA SER A 363 -21.99 -5.41 -15.77
C SER A 363 -21.25 -4.46 -14.83
N PRO A 364 -21.94 -3.75 -13.94
CA PRO A 364 -21.30 -2.85 -13.02
C PRO A 364 -20.40 -3.65 -12.07
N ALA A 365 -19.22 -3.10 -11.78
CA ALA A 365 -18.29 -3.66 -10.81
C ALA A 365 -19.01 -3.97 -9.48
N PRO A 366 -18.63 -5.06 -8.77
CA PRO A 366 -19.24 -5.38 -7.49
C PRO A 366 -19.03 -4.20 -6.54
N THR A 367 -20.12 -3.63 -6.08
CA THR A 367 -20.12 -2.65 -5.00
C THR A 367 -19.59 -3.38 -3.75
N PRO A 368 -18.65 -2.81 -2.98
CA PRO A 368 -18.30 -3.41 -1.70
C PRO A 368 -19.56 -3.48 -0.85
N ALA A 369 -19.86 -4.67 -0.33
CA ALA A 369 -21.03 -4.94 0.48
C ALA A 369 -21.12 -3.89 1.61
N ALA A 370 -22.16 -3.08 1.55
CA ALA A 370 -22.62 -2.29 2.68
C ALA A 370 -23.07 -3.28 3.76
N GLY A 371 -22.17 -3.58 4.71
CA GLY A 371 -22.38 -4.67 5.67
C GLY A 371 -21.44 -4.66 6.85
N ALA A 372 -21.05 -3.48 7.36
CA ALA A 372 -20.57 -3.31 8.72
C ALA A 372 -20.70 -1.84 9.09
N THR A 373 -21.88 -1.44 9.57
CA THR A 373 -21.99 -0.22 10.36
C THR A 373 -21.10 -0.36 11.59
N ALA A 374 -19.96 0.34 11.60
CA ALA A 374 -19.24 0.62 12.83
C ALA A 374 -20.22 1.27 13.82
N PRO A 375 -20.20 0.91 15.12
CA PRO A 375 -21.07 1.57 16.08
C PRO A 375 -20.70 3.05 16.13
N ALA A 376 -21.69 3.90 15.92
CA ALA A 376 -21.57 5.33 16.10
C ALA A 376 -21.00 5.62 17.49
N VAL A 377 -19.88 6.35 17.52
CA VAL A 377 -19.33 6.94 18.74
C VAL A 377 -20.43 7.82 19.33
N ALA A 378 -21.00 7.39 20.45
CA ALA A 378 -21.94 8.17 21.24
C ALA A 378 -21.20 9.36 21.85
N GLY A 379 -21.06 10.43 21.07
CA GLY A 379 -20.64 11.74 21.54
C GLY A 379 -21.78 12.39 22.33
N GLN A 380 -21.64 12.39 23.65
CA GLN A 380 -22.38 13.24 24.57
C GLN A 380 -22.40 14.69 24.05
N GLN A 381 -23.57 15.16 23.60
CA GLN A 381 -23.86 16.59 23.56
C GLN A 381 -24.06 17.06 25.00
N ALA A 382 -23.02 17.68 25.56
CA ALA A 382 -23.14 18.50 26.74
C ALA A 382 -23.90 19.78 26.36
N LYS A 383 -25.01 20.02 27.04
CA LYS A 383 -25.70 21.32 27.12
C LYS A 383 -24.72 22.40 27.59
N ALA A 384 -24.62 23.48 26.84
CA ALA A 384 -24.45 24.84 27.32
C ALA A 384 -25.08 25.78 26.29
#